data_AF-A0A7Y8WJS6-F1
#
_entry.id   AF-A0A7Y8WJS6-F1
#
_cell.length_a   1.000
_cell.length_b   1.000
_cell.length_c   1.000
_cell.angle_alpha   90.00
_cell.angle_beta   90.00
_cell.angle_gamma   90.00
#
_symmetry.space_group_name_H-M   'P 1'
#
loop_
_entity.id
_entity.type
_entity.pdbx_description
1 polymer ?
#
loop_
_entity_poly.entity_id
_entity_poly.type
_entity_poly.pdbx_seq_one_letter_code
_entity_poly.pdbx_strand_id
1 'polypeptide(L)'
;MYPYGYYPAQPVQYDYNMYDQYVQEDPYSQDQFDPDRQPQQLERRVTRLERESERQEREINRLQRELNQTQRRLQRVNQRLRQVERRFNFPFTPFDGEY
;
A
#
# COMPACT_ATOMS: atom_id res chain seq x y z
N MET A 1 73.23 -4.49 -38.05
CA MET A 1 72.55 -5.75 -37.64
C MET A 1 73.14 -6.19 -36.32
N TYR A 2 72.34 -6.28 -35.26
CA TYR A 2 72.72 -6.91 -33.99
C TYR A 2 71.77 -8.06 -33.67
N PRO A 3 72.29 -9.19 -33.14
CA PRO A 3 71.57 -10.46 -33.09
C PRO A 3 70.66 -10.55 -31.86
N TYR A 4 69.46 -11.09 -32.04
CA TYR A 4 68.55 -11.42 -30.94
C TYR A 4 69.11 -12.61 -30.15
N GLY A 5 69.64 -12.34 -28.96
CA GLY A 5 69.97 -13.35 -27.98
C GLY A 5 68.72 -13.81 -27.23
N TYR A 6 68.46 -15.11 -27.23
CA TYR A 6 67.47 -15.77 -26.38
C TYR A 6 67.87 -15.64 -24.91
N TYR A 7 67.03 -15.03 -24.07
CA TYR A 7 67.14 -15.12 -22.62
C TYR A 7 66.27 -16.27 -22.10
N PRO A 8 66.81 -17.22 -21.31
CA PRO A 8 66.00 -18.25 -20.66
C PRO A 8 65.17 -17.66 -19.52
N ALA A 9 63.88 -17.98 -19.49
CA ALA A 9 62.97 -17.61 -18.42
C ALA A 9 63.30 -18.42 -17.15
N GLN A 10 63.58 -17.71 -16.05
CA GLN A 10 63.69 -18.30 -14.72
C GLN A 10 62.30 -18.77 -14.24
N PRO A 11 62.15 -19.94 -13.61
CA PRO A 11 60.89 -20.33 -13.00
C PRO A 11 60.65 -19.49 -11.73
N VAL A 12 59.70 -18.58 -11.79
CA VAL A 12 59.23 -17.82 -10.61
C VAL A 12 58.39 -18.79 -9.78
N GLN A 13 58.88 -19.16 -8.59
CA GLN A 13 58.04 -19.80 -7.59
C GLN A 13 57.14 -18.72 -6.99
N TYR A 14 55.85 -18.79 -7.32
CA TYR A 14 54.84 -17.93 -6.72
C TYR A 14 54.56 -18.43 -5.31
N ASP A 15 55.04 -17.68 -4.31
CA ASP A 15 54.55 -17.79 -2.95
C ASP A 15 53.13 -17.19 -2.91
N TYR A 16 52.14 -18.05 -2.67
CA TYR A 16 50.71 -17.74 -2.82
C TYR A 16 50.16 -16.86 -1.67
N ASN A 17 50.99 -16.51 -0.68
CA ASN A 17 50.52 -15.96 0.60
C ASN A 17 50.80 -14.46 0.82
N MET A 18 51.18 -13.69 -0.21
CA MET A 18 51.51 -12.25 -0.07
C MET A 18 50.46 -11.28 -0.66
N TYR A 19 49.20 -11.69 -0.79
CA TYR A 19 48.11 -10.79 -1.22
C TYR A 19 46.92 -10.73 -0.24
N ASP A 20 47.06 -11.31 0.96
CA ASP A 20 45.99 -11.30 1.97
C ASP A 20 46.01 -10.03 2.84
N GLN A 21 46.37 -8.90 2.25
CA GLN A 21 46.32 -7.63 2.96
C GLN A 21 46.06 -6.49 1.96
N TYR A 22 45.01 -5.72 2.23
CA TYR A 22 44.56 -4.52 1.53
C TYR A 22 43.80 -4.73 0.20
N VAL A 23 42.65 -5.42 0.24
CA VAL A 23 41.56 -5.09 -0.69
C VAL A 23 40.56 -4.21 0.03
N GLN A 24 40.61 -2.95 -0.37
CA GLN A 24 39.78 -1.81 -0.01
C GLN A 24 38.29 -2.16 -0.22
N GLU A 25 37.48 -2.11 0.83
CA GLU A 25 36.02 -2.29 0.73
C GLU A 25 35.44 -1.18 -0.16
N ASP A 26 35.03 -1.55 -1.37
CA ASP A 26 34.33 -0.68 -2.31
C ASP A 26 32.85 -0.60 -1.89
N PRO A 27 32.34 0.53 -1.35
CA PRO A 27 30.99 0.62 -0.74
C PRO A 27 29.83 0.47 -1.74
N TYR A 28 30.12 0.35 -3.03
CA TYR A 28 29.13 0.31 -4.12
C TYR A 28 29.05 -1.05 -4.82
N SER A 29 29.64 -2.09 -4.24
CA SER A 29 29.54 -3.45 -4.74
C SER A 29 28.12 -4.00 -4.55
N GLN A 30 27.28 -3.75 -5.56
CA GLN A 30 26.07 -4.49 -5.94
C GLN A 30 25.23 -5.04 -4.79
N ASP A 31 24.14 -4.34 -4.47
CA ASP A 31 22.92 -4.97 -3.95
C ASP A 31 22.61 -6.19 -4.83
N GLN A 32 23.01 -7.37 -4.38
CA GLN A 32 22.59 -8.63 -4.97
C GLN A 32 21.07 -8.63 -4.90
N PHE A 33 20.44 -8.74 -6.07
CA PHE A 33 19.00 -8.96 -6.15
C PHE A 33 18.69 -10.27 -5.44
N ASP A 34 18.32 -10.16 -4.17
CA ASP A 34 17.82 -11.27 -3.38
C ASP A 34 16.32 -11.38 -3.65
N PRO A 35 15.88 -12.36 -4.47
CA PRO A 35 14.46 -12.54 -4.79
C PRO A 35 13.60 -12.80 -3.55
N ASP A 36 14.19 -13.22 -2.42
CA ASP A 36 13.49 -13.48 -1.16
C ASP A 36 13.35 -12.21 -0.28
N ARG A 37 14.01 -11.10 -0.64
CA ARG A 37 13.90 -9.81 0.06
C ARG A 37 12.64 -9.01 -0.33
N GLN A 38 12.09 -9.26 -1.52
CA GLN A 38 10.83 -8.68 -2.01
C GLN A 38 9.53 -9.24 -1.41
N PRO A 39 9.33 -10.55 -1.19
CA PRO A 39 8.06 -11.10 -0.70
C PRO A 39 7.64 -10.53 0.65
N GLN A 40 8.58 -10.33 1.59
CA GLN A 40 8.25 -9.85 2.93
C GLN A 40 7.66 -8.43 2.97
N GLN A 41 7.98 -7.57 2.00
CA GLN A 41 7.39 -6.23 1.94
C GLN A 41 5.97 -6.29 1.37
N LEU A 42 5.75 -7.17 0.39
CA LEU A 42 4.43 -7.42 -0.20
C LEU A 42 3.48 -8.02 0.84
N GLU A 43 3.92 -9.02 1.61
CA GLU A 43 3.13 -9.63 2.69
C GLU A 43 2.70 -8.58 3.74
N ARG A 44 3.62 -7.72 4.20
CA ARG A 44 3.30 -6.64 5.14
C ARG A 44 2.27 -5.65 4.57
N ARG A 45 2.35 -5.38 3.27
CA ARG A 45 1.37 -4.52 2.57
C ARG A 45 0.01 -5.20 2.47
N VAL A 46 -0.02 -6.49 2.13
CA VAL A 46 -1.24 -7.30 2.07
C VAL A 46 -1.93 -7.35 3.43
N THR A 47 -1.21 -7.69 4.50
CA THR A 47 -1.79 -7.72 5.85
C THR A 47 -2.31 -6.35 6.30
N ARG A 48 -1.67 -5.25 5.88
CA ARG A 48 -2.17 -3.90 6.15
C ARG A 48 -3.48 -3.63 5.40
N LEU A 49 -3.53 -3.98 4.11
CA LEU A 49 -4.72 -3.83 3.28
C LEU A 49 -5.88 -4.68 3.78
N GLU A 50 -5.63 -5.91 4.21
CA GLU A 50 -6.64 -6.80 4.81
C GLU A 50 -7.27 -6.16 6.07
N ARG A 51 -6.43 -5.66 6.99
CA ARG A 51 -6.90 -4.97 8.20
C ARG A 51 -7.68 -3.69 7.88
N GLU A 52 -7.29 -2.98 6.84
CA GLU A 52 -8.01 -1.79 6.38
C GLU A 52 -9.37 -2.18 5.79
N SER A 53 -9.40 -3.21 4.95
CA SER A 53 -10.63 -3.77 4.37
C SER A 53 -11.63 -4.19 5.46
N GLU A 54 -11.18 -4.92 6.48
CA GLU A 54 -12.02 -5.31 7.61
C GLU A 54 -12.60 -4.10 8.38
N ARG A 55 -11.82 -3.00 8.50
CA ARG A 55 -12.30 -1.77 9.15
C ARG A 55 -13.36 -1.09 8.29
N GLN A 56 -13.11 -0.98 6.98
CA GLN A 56 -14.06 -0.41 6.03
C GLN A 56 -15.37 -1.21 6.02
N GLU A 57 -15.30 -2.55 6.04
CA GLU A 57 -16.49 -3.40 6.10
C GLU A 57 -17.34 -3.15 7.36
N ARG A 58 -16.70 -2.98 8.52
CA ARG A 58 -17.40 -2.64 9.77
C ARG A 58 -18.06 -1.27 9.70
N GLU A 59 -17.39 -0.29 9.10
CA GLU A 59 -17.94 1.05 8.89
C GLU A 59 -19.14 1.04 7.94
N ILE A 60 -19.04 0.33 6.82
CA ILE A 60 -20.15 0.14 5.88
C ILE A 60 -21.36 -0.46 6.60
N ASN A 61 -21.16 -1.52 7.37
CA ASN A 61 -22.23 -2.16 8.15
C ASN A 61 -22.88 -1.19 9.16
N ARG A 62 -22.09 -0.34 9.80
CA ARG A 62 -22.61 0.70 10.71
C ARG A 62 -23.45 1.72 9.96
N LEU A 63 -22.93 2.26 8.86
CA LEU A 63 -23.61 3.25 8.03
C LEU A 63 -24.93 2.68 7.47
N GLN A 64 -24.95 1.42 7.04
CA GLN A 64 -26.18 0.76 6.60
C GLN A 64 -27.24 0.70 7.71
N ARG A 65 -26.86 0.42 8.96
CA ARG A 65 -27.80 0.43 10.09
C ARG A 65 -28.33 1.83 10.35
N GLU A 66 -27.47 2.84 10.32
CA GLU A 66 -27.87 4.25 10.52
C GLU A 66 -28.81 4.72 9.39
N LEU A 67 -28.52 4.36 8.14
CA LEU A 67 -29.37 4.65 6.99
C LEU A 67 -30.76 4.03 7.15
N ASN A 68 -30.83 2.75 7.52
CA ASN A 68 -32.10 2.06 7.77
C ASN A 68 -32.92 2.74 8.89
N GLN A 69 -32.27 3.19 9.96
CA GLN A 69 -32.94 3.92 11.03
C GLN A 69 -33.49 5.27 10.55
N THR A 70 -32.71 6.01 9.75
CA THR A 70 -33.12 7.28 9.16
C THR A 70 -34.30 7.10 8.20
N GLN A 71 -34.27 6.08 7.33
CA GLN A 71 -35.40 5.75 6.46
C GLN A 71 -36.70 5.47 7.24
N ARG A 72 -36.62 4.69 8.33
CA ARG A 72 -37.79 4.44 9.19
C ARG A 72 -38.30 5.72 9.86
N ARG A 73 -37.41 6.62 10.26
CA ARG A 73 -37.79 7.94 10.82
C ARG A 73 -38.50 8.78 9.76
N LEU A 74 -37.97 8.85 8.54
CA LEU A 74 -38.60 9.56 7.42
C LEU A 74 -39.98 9.01 7.09
N GLN A 75 -40.16 7.68 7.05
CA GLN A 75 -41.47 7.07 6.85
C GLN A 75 -42.49 7.51 7.91
N ARG A 76 -42.09 7.55 9.19
CA ARG A 76 -42.96 8.05 10.27
C ARG A 76 -43.28 9.53 10.13
N VAL A 77 -42.31 10.35 9.73
CA VAL A 77 -42.54 11.78 9.45
C VAL A 77 -43.56 11.94 8.33
N ASN A 78 -43.40 11.23 7.22
CA ASN A 78 -44.34 11.27 6.09
C ASN A 78 -45.75 10.82 6.49
N GLN A 79 -45.87 9.78 7.34
CA GLN A 79 -47.17 9.35 7.86
C GLN A 79 -47.84 10.45 8.70
N ARG A 80 -47.07 11.09 9.59
CA ARG A 80 -47.57 12.19 10.42
C ARG A 80 -47.93 13.41 9.58
N LEU A 81 -47.14 13.72 8.56
CA LEU A 81 -47.42 14.80 7.62
C LEU A 81 -48.76 14.56 6.92
N ARG A 82 -48.99 13.36 6.38
CA ARG A 82 -50.29 13.00 5.79
C ARG A 82 -51.46 13.15 6.74
N GLN A 83 -51.27 12.87 8.04
CA GLN A 83 -52.31 13.11 9.04
C GLN A 83 -52.59 14.60 9.22
N VAL A 84 -51.55 15.43 9.25
CA VAL A 84 -51.69 16.89 9.31
C VAL A 84 -52.39 17.42 8.06
N GLU A 85 -51.94 17.05 6.87
CA GLU A 85 -52.56 17.46 5.60
C GLU A 85 -54.06 17.14 5.55
N ARG A 86 -54.44 15.93 5.99
CA ARG A 86 -55.86 15.52 6.07
C ARG A 86 -56.65 16.32 7.10
N ARG A 87 -56.05 16.68 8.24
CA ARG A 87 -56.74 17.43 9.30
C ARG A 87 -56.99 18.88 8.93
N PHE A 88 -56.06 19.48 8.20
CA PHE A 88 -56.13 20.90 7.85
C PHE A 88 -56.56 21.15 6.40
N ASN A 89 -56.79 20.10 5.61
CA ASN A 89 -57.25 20.15 4.23
C ASN A 89 -56.38 21.02 3.31
N PHE A 90 -55.06 21.02 3.54
CA PHE A 90 -54.07 21.60 2.63
C PHE A 90 -52.84 20.68 2.53
N PRO A 91 -52.23 20.58 1.33
CA PRO A 91 -51.03 19.76 1.14
C PRO A 91 -49.78 20.45 1.68
N PHE A 92 -48.78 19.66 2.06
CA PHE A 92 -47.45 20.17 2.33
C PHE A 92 -46.77 20.57 1.02
N THR A 93 -46.29 21.81 0.98
CA THR A 93 -45.41 22.32 -0.08
C THR A 93 -43.99 22.43 0.48
N PRO A 94 -43.03 21.63 -0.02
CA PRO A 94 -41.62 21.80 0.33
C PRO A 94 -41.19 23.25 0.08
N PHE A 95 -40.34 23.78 0.96
CA PHE A 95 -39.70 25.06 0.76
C PHE A 95 -38.34 24.81 0.12
N ASP A 96 -38.18 25.25 -1.13
CA ASP A 96 -36.96 25.01 -1.92
C ASP A 96 -35.84 26.04 -1.68
N GLY A 97 -36.06 27.01 -0.77
CA GLY A 97 -34.96 27.83 -0.22
C GLY A 97 -34.47 28.98 -1.09
N GLU A 98 -35.19 29.37 -2.15
CA GLU A 98 -34.86 30.58 -2.91
C GLU A 98 -35.11 31.84 -2.06
N TYR A 99 -34.05 32.57 -1.73
CA TYR A 99 -34.07 33.90 -1.09
C TYR A 99 -33.51 34.96 -2.04
#